data_AF-A0AAV7WGC4-F1
#
_entry.id   AF-A0AAV7WGC4-F1
#
_cell.length_a   1.000
_cell.length_b   1.000
_cell.length_c   1.000
_cell.angle_alpha   90.00
_cell.angle_beta   90.00
_cell.angle_gamma   90.00
#
_symmetry.space_group_name_H-M   'P 1'
#
loop_
_entity.id
_entity.type
_entity.pdbx_description
1 polymer ?
#
loop_
_entity_poly.entity_id
_entity_poly.type
_entity_poly.pdbx_seq_one_letter_code
_entity_poly.pdbx_strand_id
1 'polypeptide(L)'
;RHLGCAQVFDGMGQEFAHAWQLGDIHFDDDEHFVPPNIEHGISLLKVAVHEIGHVLGLSHMNQMGSVMQPNYIPANSEVELTRVDRNAIQKIYGKCEGRFNTVFDWVWREKKANGELGNYHFNTYFFRNSWYWMYENRSNRTRYGDPIQLSAGWHGIPQSNIDAFIHIWTWDKDYTLFFKGTQYWRYDSVNDMAYVEDPQGYRYPRPITEGFPGVFSTIDTAYYDRRNHNIYFFRES
;
A
#
# COMPACT_ATOMS: atom_id res chain seq x y z
N ARG A 1 30.58 -8.74 24.35
CA ARG A 1 31.37 -7.50 24.52
C ARG A 1 30.74 -6.48 23.60
N HIS A 2 30.12 -5.45 24.15
CA HIS A 2 29.51 -4.35 23.41
C HIS A 2 30.63 -3.54 22.73
N LEU A 3 30.96 -3.88 21.47
CA LEU A 3 32.15 -3.32 20.81
C LEU A 3 31.84 -1.88 20.39
N GLY A 4 32.51 -0.91 21.02
CA GLY A 4 32.44 0.50 20.63
C GLY A 4 31.42 1.36 21.39
N CYS A 5 30.66 0.78 22.33
CA CYS A 5 29.70 1.52 23.15
C CYS A 5 29.95 1.32 24.65
N ALA A 6 29.89 2.42 25.42
CA ALA A 6 30.11 2.44 26.86
C ALA A 6 28.84 2.17 27.69
N GLN A 7 27.65 2.22 27.08
CA GLN A 7 26.37 1.92 27.73
C GLN A 7 26.14 0.40 27.71
N VAL A 8 26.18 -0.21 28.89
CA VAL A 8 26.00 -1.66 29.08
C VAL A 8 24.51 -1.92 29.33
N PHE A 9 23.96 -2.93 28.66
CA PHE A 9 22.61 -3.41 28.93
C PHE A 9 22.48 -4.04 30.32
N ASP A 10 21.26 -4.14 30.83
CA ASP A 10 20.98 -4.63 32.18
C ASP A 10 20.51 -6.09 32.25
N GLY A 11 20.45 -6.78 31.10
CA GLY A 11 20.00 -8.16 30.97
C GLY A 11 18.48 -8.21 30.73
N MET A 12 17.81 -9.30 31.13
CA MET A 12 16.36 -9.43 30.89
C MET A 12 15.54 -8.30 31.56
N GLY A 13 14.84 -7.52 30.74
CA GLY A 13 13.89 -6.47 31.11
C GLY A 13 14.44 -5.05 30.99
N GLN A 14 13.59 -4.05 31.27
CA GLN A 14 13.90 -2.60 31.35
C GLN A 14 14.48 -1.93 30.09
N GLU A 15 15.66 -2.31 29.61
CA GLU A 15 16.32 -1.71 28.45
C GLU A 15 16.42 -2.69 27.27
N PHE A 16 15.42 -2.64 26.38
CA PHE A 16 15.36 -3.59 25.25
C PHE A 16 16.36 -3.26 24.16
N ALA A 17 16.61 -1.98 23.95
CA ALA A 17 17.50 -1.45 22.93
C ALA A 17 17.86 0.00 23.26
N HIS A 18 18.88 0.52 22.60
CA HIS A 18 19.16 1.95 22.55
C HIS A 18 19.73 2.36 21.21
N ALA A 19 19.53 3.63 20.87
CA ALA A 19 20.13 4.27 19.72
C ALA A 19 20.49 5.72 20.00
N TRP A 20 21.47 6.23 19.27
CA TRP A 20 21.80 7.65 19.24
C TRP A 20 21.35 8.27 17.93
N GLN A 21 21.06 9.57 17.98
CA GLN A 21 20.79 10.34 16.76
C GLN A 21 21.99 10.24 15.80
N LEU A 22 21.71 9.83 14.55
CA LEU A 22 22.72 9.56 13.51
C LEU A 22 23.77 8.50 13.91
N GLY A 23 23.47 7.67 14.91
CA GLY A 23 24.36 6.62 15.41
C GLY A 23 23.84 5.21 15.13
N ASP A 24 24.52 4.25 15.74
CA ASP A 24 24.15 2.84 15.66
C ASP A 24 22.96 2.52 16.57
N ILE A 25 22.26 1.45 16.22
CA ILE A 25 21.19 0.85 17.04
C ILE A 25 21.76 -0.42 17.65
N HIS A 26 21.58 -0.59 18.95
CA HIS A 26 21.93 -1.81 19.65
C HIS A 26 20.70 -2.43 20.29
N PHE A 27 20.59 -3.74 20.22
CA PHE A 27 19.54 -4.55 20.84
C PHE A 27 20.15 -5.42 21.92
N ASP A 28 19.46 -5.59 23.05
CA ASP A 28 19.90 -6.50 24.10
C ASP A 28 19.59 -7.96 23.73
N ASP A 29 20.62 -8.78 23.50
CA ASP A 29 20.48 -10.19 23.12
C ASP A 29 20.02 -11.09 24.28
N ASP A 30 19.98 -10.55 25.52
CA ASP A 30 19.35 -11.23 26.65
C ASP A 30 17.80 -11.18 26.58
N GLU A 31 17.22 -10.36 25.69
CA GLU A 31 15.78 -10.22 25.52
C GLU A 31 15.15 -11.25 24.57
N HIS A 32 13.94 -11.71 24.91
CA HIS A 32 13.19 -12.64 24.07
C HIS A 32 12.45 -11.91 22.94
N PHE A 33 13.20 -11.54 21.90
CA PHE A 33 12.67 -10.94 20.69
C PHE A 33 11.88 -11.94 19.83
N VAL A 34 10.70 -11.52 19.41
CA VAL A 34 9.82 -12.31 18.55
C VAL A 34 9.46 -11.59 17.25
N PRO A 35 9.30 -12.32 16.14
CA PRO A 35 8.78 -11.76 14.89
C PRO A 35 7.33 -11.28 15.05
N PRO A 36 6.80 -10.52 14.06
CA PRO A 36 5.40 -10.14 14.03
C PRO A 36 4.47 -11.36 14.18
N ASN A 37 3.31 -11.15 14.82
CA ASN A 37 2.23 -12.15 15.01
C ASN A 37 2.51 -13.28 16.02
N ILE A 38 3.50 -13.13 16.89
CA ILE A 38 3.67 -13.98 18.08
C ILE A 38 3.13 -13.23 19.31
N GLU A 39 2.21 -13.85 20.04
CA GLU A 39 1.50 -13.23 21.17
C GLU A 39 2.37 -13.08 22.45
N HIS A 40 3.44 -13.87 22.55
CA HIS A 40 4.30 -13.92 23.73
C HIS A 40 5.73 -13.55 23.35
N GLY A 41 6.22 -12.42 23.86
CA GLY A 41 7.59 -11.93 23.64
C GLY A 41 7.66 -10.43 23.37
N ILE A 42 8.86 -9.92 23.16
CA ILE A 42 9.12 -8.52 22.81
C ILE A 42 9.15 -8.40 21.29
N SER A 43 8.29 -7.58 20.71
CA SER A 43 8.24 -7.41 19.26
C SER A 43 9.49 -6.69 18.77
N LEU A 44 10.37 -7.42 18.08
CA LEU A 44 11.60 -6.86 17.52
C LEU A 44 11.29 -5.70 16.58
N LEU A 45 10.24 -5.84 15.77
CA LEU A 45 9.80 -4.79 14.85
C LEU A 45 9.44 -3.50 15.59
N LYS A 46 8.69 -3.61 16.69
CA LYS A 46 8.24 -2.43 17.45
C LYS A 46 9.40 -1.69 18.09
N VAL A 47 10.33 -2.43 18.70
CA VAL A 47 11.55 -1.85 19.30
C VAL A 47 12.43 -1.25 18.21
N ALA A 48 12.66 -1.97 17.10
CA ALA A 48 13.47 -1.46 16.00
C ALA A 48 12.91 -0.18 15.38
N VAL A 49 11.58 -0.09 15.16
CA VAL A 49 10.95 1.13 14.63
C VAL A 49 11.10 2.31 15.60
N HIS A 50 11.02 2.06 16.92
CA HIS A 50 11.27 3.08 17.94
C HIS A 50 12.72 3.59 17.88
N GLU A 51 13.70 2.68 17.90
CA GLU A 51 15.12 3.05 17.85
C GLU A 51 15.52 3.74 16.55
N ILE A 52 14.98 3.31 15.41
CA ILE A 52 15.15 4.01 14.14
C ILE A 52 14.63 5.44 14.25
N GLY A 53 13.52 5.66 14.96
CA GLY A 53 13.03 7.01 15.24
C GLY A 53 14.07 7.87 15.97
N HIS A 54 14.78 7.32 16.96
CA HIS A 54 15.90 8.01 17.63
C HIS A 54 17.05 8.30 16.68
N VAL A 55 17.45 7.34 15.84
CA VAL A 55 18.49 7.54 14.81
C VAL A 55 18.11 8.69 13.87
N LEU A 56 16.84 8.78 13.48
CA LEU A 56 16.29 9.85 12.65
C LEU A 56 16.05 11.17 13.43
N GLY A 57 16.40 11.24 14.71
CA GLY A 57 16.35 12.46 15.52
C GLY A 57 15.02 12.74 16.21
N LEU A 58 14.10 11.76 16.29
CA LEU A 58 12.91 11.87 17.14
C LEU A 58 13.28 11.61 18.60
N SER A 59 12.78 12.45 19.50
CA SER A 59 12.83 12.18 20.95
C SER A 59 11.57 11.41 21.39
N HIS A 60 11.62 10.87 22.60
CA HIS A 60 10.43 10.27 23.23
C HIS A 60 9.23 11.21 23.20
N MET A 61 8.05 10.66 22.95
CA MET A 61 6.79 11.39 22.94
C MET A 61 5.86 10.85 24.01
N ASN A 62 5.32 11.74 24.85
CA ASN A 62 4.34 11.37 25.87
C ASN A 62 2.92 11.27 25.28
N GLN A 63 2.77 10.45 24.24
CA GLN A 63 1.50 10.20 23.55
C GLN A 63 1.27 8.70 23.49
N MET A 64 0.19 8.23 24.12
CA MET A 64 -0.18 6.82 24.07
C MET A 64 -0.41 6.38 22.62
N GLY A 65 0.24 5.28 22.23
CA GLY A 65 0.16 4.70 20.89
C GLY A 65 1.19 5.25 19.89
N SER A 66 1.94 6.30 20.23
CA SER A 66 3.10 6.74 19.44
C SER A 66 4.15 5.64 19.41
N VAL A 67 4.81 5.45 18.26
CA VAL A 67 5.96 4.54 18.20
C VAL A 67 7.13 5.06 19.05
N MET A 68 7.20 6.38 19.29
CA MET A 68 8.21 7.03 20.13
C MET A 68 7.79 7.12 21.60
N GLN A 69 6.74 6.42 22.04
CA GLN A 69 6.42 6.37 23.46
C GLN A 69 7.53 5.62 24.23
N PRO A 70 8.00 6.12 25.39
CA PRO A 70 9.14 5.54 26.10
C PRO A 70 8.82 4.16 26.73
N ASN A 71 7.56 3.93 27.11
CA ASN A 71 7.17 2.68 27.74
C ASN A 71 6.66 1.69 26.70
N TYR A 72 7.27 0.51 26.65
CA TYR A 72 6.78 -0.56 25.78
C TYR A 72 5.41 -1.07 26.26
N ILE A 73 4.41 -0.96 25.40
CA ILE A 73 3.08 -1.54 25.62
C ILE A 73 2.99 -2.79 24.74
N PRO A 74 2.84 -4.00 25.30
CA PRO A 74 2.50 -5.18 24.54
C PRO A 74 1.17 -4.93 23.84
N ALA A 75 1.17 -4.89 22.51
CA ALA A 75 -0.03 -4.67 21.74
C ALA A 75 -0.13 -5.77 20.69
N ASN A 76 -1.31 -6.39 20.60
CA ASN A 76 -1.64 -7.37 19.57
C ASN A 76 -1.81 -6.73 18.17
N SER A 77 -1.59 -5.41 18.06
CA SER A 77 -1.77 -4.64 16.84
C SER A 77 -0.45 -4.49 16.10
N GLU A 78 -0.52 -4.62 14.77
CA GLU A 78 0.56 -4.25 13.86
C GLU A 78 1.09 -2.84 14.18
N VAL A 79 2.41 -2.65 14.05
CA VAL A 79 3.07 -1.37 14.33
C VAL A 79 2.64 -0.35 13.27
N GLU A 80 1.97 0.73 13.68
CA GLU A 80 1.55 1.81 12.80
C GLU A 80 2.03 3.16 13.32
N LEU A 81 2.56 3.99 12.42
CA LEU A 81 2.94 5.37 12.72
C LEU A 81 1.69 6.23 12.92
N THR A 82 1.55 6.80 14.10
CA THR A 82 0.44 7.73 14.39
C THR A 82 0.59 9.03 13.59
N ARG A 83 -0.45 9.86 13.59
CA ARG A 83 -0.36 11.22 13.02
C ARG A 83 0.72 12.06 13.71
N VAL A 84 0.96 11.86 15.01
CA VAL A 84 1.97 12.62 15.76
C VAL A 84 3.37 12.23 15.30
N ASP A 85 3.63 10.91 15.17
CA ASP A 85 4.90 10.38 14.68
C ASP A 85 5.21 10.92 13.27
N ARG A 86 4.23 10.83 12.37
CA ARG A 86 4.34 11.33 10.98
C ARG A 86 4.59 12.83 10.93
N ASN A 87 3.88 13.63 11.71
CA ASN A 87 4.07 15.07 11.74
C ASN A 87 5.46 15.44 12.28
N ALA A 88 5.94 14.73 13.30
CA ALA A 88 7.24 15.00 13.92
C ALA A 88 8.39 14.71 12.94
N ILE A 89 8.37 13.55 12.28
CA ILE A 89 9.42 13.21 11.32
C ILE A 89 9.38 14.12 10.08
N GLN A 90 8.18 14.48 9.61
CA GLN A 90 8.02 15.42 8.50
C GLN A 90 8.44 16.84 8.85
N LYS A 91 8.48 17.22 10.13
CA LYS A 91 9.03 18.50 10.56
C LYS A 91 10.55 18.56 10.42
N ILE A 92 11.23 17.41 10.52
CA ILE A 92 12.68 17.30 10.39
C ILE A 92 13.08 17.21 8.91
N TYR A 93 12.40 16.34 8.14
CA TYR A 93 12.81 15.99 6.77
C TYR A 93 11.91 16.51 5.66
N GLY A 94 10.80 17.18 6.01
CA GLY A 94 9.77 17.58 5.05
C GLY A 94 8.74 16.48 4.77
N LYS A 95 7.76 16.80 3.94
CA LYS A 95 6.72 15.84 3.52
C LYS A 95 7.18 15.07 2.29
N CYS A 96 6.73 13.84 2.17
CA CYS A 96 6.91 13.08 0.94
C CYS A 96 6.09 13.73 -0.18
N GLU A 97 6.76 14.15 -1.24
CA GLU A 97 6.14 14.69 -2.44
C GLU A 97 6.23 13.68 -3.61
N GLY A 98 5.21 13.68 -4.45
CA GLY A 98 5.15 12.83 -5.62
C GLY A 98 3.74 12.65 -6.15
N ARG A 99 3.63 12.43 -7.46
CA ARG A 99 2.39 12.11 -8.14
C ARG A 99 2.30 10.58 -8.30
N PHE A 100 1.14 10.02 -7.98
CA PHE A 100 0.79 8.65 -8.38
C PHE A 100 0.40 8.67 -9.85
N ASN A 101 0.82 7.65 -10.61
CA ASN A 101 0.44 7.53 -12.01
C ASN A 101 -1.05 7.21 -12.14
N THR A 102 -1.57 6.32 -11.28
CA THR A 102 -2.99 5.96 -11.28
C THR A 102 -3.45 5.72 -9.84
N VAL A 103 -4.68 6.16 -9.52
CA VAL A 103 -5.36 5.87 -8.26
C VAL A 103 -6.76 5.38 -8.59
N PHE A 104 -7.19 4.27 -7.99
CA PHE A 104 -8.52 3.71 -8.26
C PHE A 104 -9.05 2.90 -7.08
N ASP A 105 -10.37 2.88 -6.96
CA ASP A 105 -11.04 1.95 -6.05
C ASP A 105 -11.23 0.60 -6.74
N TRP A 106 -10.71 -0.45 -6.13
CA TRP A 106 -11.02 -1.81 -6.52
C TRP A 106 -12.27 -2.24 -5.76
N VAL A 107 -13.40 -2.35 -6.46
CA VAL A 107 -14.68 -2.68 -5.82
C VAL A 107 -15.09 -4.10 -6.17
N TRP A 108 -15.49 -4.88 -5.16
CA TRP A 108 -16.03 -6.21 -5.36
C TRP A 108 -17.22 -6.45 -4.44
N ARG A 109 -18.03 -7.44 -4.79
CA ARG A 109 -19.17 -7.86 -3.98
C ARG A 109 -18.87 -9.19 -3.32
N GLU A 110 -19.07 -9.25 -2.00
CA GLU A 110 -18.92 -10.48 -1.24
C GLU A 110 -19.92 -11.54 -1.76
N LYS A 111 -19.46 -12.78 -1.93
CA LYS A 111 -20.32 -13.94 -2.16
C LYS A 111 -20.39 -14.73 -0.87
N LYS A 112 -21.58 -14.81 -0.28
CA LYS A 112 -21.80 -15.59 0.96
C LYS A 112 -21.81 -17.09 0.64
N ALA A 113 -21.57 -17.91 1.67
CA ALA A 113 -21.53 -19.37 1.56
C ALA A 113 -22.85 -19.99 1.02
N ASN A 114 -23.98 -19.33 1.26
CA ASN A 114 -25.30 -19.72 0.75
C ASN A 114 -25.58 -19.26 -0.70
N GLY A 115 -24.60 -18.65 -1.39
CA GLY A 115 -24.74 -18.12 -2.74
C GLY A 115 -25.40 -16.74 -2.82
N GLU A 116 -25.85 -16.18 -1.69
CA GLU A 116 -26.39 -14.82 -1.66
C GLU A 116 -25.27 -13.78 -1.83
N LEU A 117 -25.61 -12.69 -2.51
CA LEU A 117 -24.69 -11.58 -2.69
C LEU A 117 -24.69 -10.69 -1.44
N GLY A 118 -23.53 -10.57 -0.80
CA GLY A 118 -23.29 -9.75 0.38
C GLY A 118 -23.07 -8.27 0.06
N ASN A 119 -22.35 -7.61 0.98
CA ASN A 119 -22.05 -6.20 0.90
C ASN A 119 -20.98 -5.90 -0.15
N TYR A 120 -20.92 -4.63 -0.56
CA TYR A 120 -19.81 -4.14 -1.37
C TYR A 120 -18.59 -3.89 -0.47
N HIS A 121 -17.43 -4.24 -0.99
CA HIS A 121 -16.13 -3.98 -0.40
C HIS A 121 -15.29 -3.23 -1.42
N PHE A 122 -14.45 -2.33 -0.94
CA PHE A 122 -13.46 -1.70 -1.76
C PHE A 122 -12.22 -1.36 -0.96
N ASN A 123 -11.09 -1.37 -1.66
CA ASN A 123 -9.82 -0.81 -1.22
C ASN A 123 -9.31 0.11 -2.32
N THR A 124 -8.69 1.23 -1.95
CA THR A 124 -8.12 2.17 -2.90
C THR A 124 -6.68 1.78 -3.22
N TYR A 125 -6.36 1.59 -4.49
CA TYR A 125 -5.02 1.29 -4.95
C TYR A 125 -4.34 2.53 -5.51
N PHE A 126 -3.06 2.68 -5.21
CA PHE A 126 -2.21 3.78 -5.67
C PHE A 126 -1.03 3.20 -6.41
N PHE A 127 -0.89 3.51 -7.70
CA PHE A 127 0.20 3.02 -8.54
C PHE A 127 1.21 4.14 -8.79
N ARG A 128 2.50 3.86 -8.60
CA ARG A 128 3.60 4.78 -8.93
C ARG A 128 4.78 4.02 -9.49
N ASN A 129 5.23 4.41 -10.69
CA ASN A 129 6.28 3.72 -11.43
C ASN A 129 5.94 2.22 -11.51
N SER A 130 6.80 1.35 -10.99
CA SER A 130 6.63 -0.11 -10.93
C SER A 130 6.12 -0.63 -9.58
N TRP A 131 5.53 0.24 -8.74
CA TRP A 131 5.12 -0.07 -7.38
C TRP A 131 3.65 0.29 -7.16
N TYR A 132 3.01 -0.41 -6.23
CA TYR A 132 1.67 -0.07 -5.78
C TYR A 132 1.50 -0.18 -4.26
N TRP A 133 0.54 0.60 -3.77
CA TRP A 133 0.02 0.54 -2.42
C TRP A 133 -1.47 0.18 -2.47
N MET A 134 -1.94 -0.56 -1.49
CA MET A 134 -3.34 -0.80 -1.19
C MET A 134 -3.70 -0.08 0.10
N TYR A 135 -4.64 0.84 0.02
CA TYR A 135 -5.23 1.49 1.17
C TYR A 135 -6.47 0.72 1.61
N GLU A 136 -6.47 0.25 2.84
CA GLU A 136 -7.57 -0.47 3.46
C GLU A 136 -8.61 0.52 3.98
N ASN A 137 -9.58 0.89 3.15
CA ASN A 137 -10.53 1.96 3.47
C ASN A 137 -11.32 1.69 4.76
N ARG A 138 -11.63 0.42 5.09
CA ARG A 138 -12.31 0.05 6.34
C ARG A 138 -11.45 0.28 7.58
N SER A 139 -10.15 0.08 7.47
CA SER A 139 -9.18 0.21 8.57
C SER A 139 -8.50 1.58 8.57
N ASN A 140 -8.78 2.42 7.56
CA ASN A 140 -8.23 3.77 7.40
C ASN A 140 -6.69 3.82 7.41
N ARG A 141 -6.04 2.80 6.83
CA ARG A 141 -4.59 2.62 6.83
C ARG A 141 -4.07 2.05 5.52
N THR A 142 -2.77 2.17 5.27
CA THR A 142 -2.10 1.45 4.17
C THR A 142 -1.86 0.01 4.59
N ARG A 143 -1.99 -0.96 3.66
CA ARG A 143 -1.70 -2.36 3.92
C ARG A 143 -0.28 -2.54 4.44
N TYR A 144 -0.13 -3.37 5.47
CA TYR A 144 1.17 -3.70 6.01
C TYR A 144 2.06 -4.38 4.96
N GLY A 145 3.33 -3.96 4.88
CA GLY A 145 4.31 -4.47 3.92
C GLY A 145 4.34 -3.76 2.57
N ASP A 146 3.46 -2.78 2.33
CA ASP A 146 3.54 -1.94 1.13
C ASP A 146 4.72 -0.95 1.18
N PRO A 147 5.23 -0.50 0.03
CA PRO A 147 4.78 -0.82 -1.33
C PRO A 147 5.15 -2.22 -1.80
N ILE A 148 4.33 -2.75 -2.72
CA ILE A 148 4.61 -4.00 -3.43
C ILE A 148 4.94 -3.69 -4.89
N GLN A 149 5.87 -4.45 -5.49
CA GLN A 149 6.15 -4.34 -6.92
C GLN A 149 4.94 -4.79 -7.73
N LEU A 150 4.63 -4.06 -8.82
CA LEU A 150 3.55 -4.45 -9.72
C LEU A 150 3.72 -5.89 -10.20
N SER A 151 4.95 -6.36 -10.40
CA SER A 151 5.24 -7.73 -10.87
C SER A 151 4.92 -8.85 -9.88
N ALA A 152 4.58 -8.52 -8.63
CA ALA A 152 4.11 -9.51 -7.66
C ALA A 152 2.60 -9.81 -7.80
N GLY A 153 1.88 -9.05 -8.62
CA GLY A 153 0.48 -9.25 -8.97
C GLY A 153 0.21 -8.68 -10.36
N TRP A 154 -1.05 -8.31 -10.66
CA TRP A 154 -1.35 -7.51 -11.85
C TRP A 154 -0.78 -8.13 -13.15
N HIS A 155 -0.83 -9.45 -13.28
CA HIS A 155 -0.04 -10.14 -14.30
C HIS A 155 -0.53 -9.77 -15.71
N GLY A 156 0.38 -9.61 -16.66
CA GLY A 156 0.03 -9.35 -18.06
C GLY A 156 -0.35 -7.90 -18.41
N ILE A 157 -0.54 -7.00 -17.42
CA ILE A 157 -0.56 -5.55 -17.70
C ILE A 157 0.88 -5.00 -17.73
N PRO A 158 1.11 -3.78 -18.23
CA PRO A 158 2.42 -3.16 -18.17
C PRO A 158 2.93 -2.97 -16.74
N GLN A 159 4.19 -3.31 -16.50
CA GLN A 159 4.78 -3.38 -15.16
C GLN A 159 5.32 -2.04 -14.63
N SER A 160 4.95 -0.94 -15.28
CA SER A 160 5.23 0.41 -14.76
C SER A 160 4.38 1.46 -15.45
N ASN A 161 4.21 2.62 -14.79
CA ASN A 161 3.62 3.83 -15.35
C ASN A 161 2.30 3.53 -16.09
N ILE A 162 1.36 2.93 -15.36
CA ILE A 162 -0.03 2.79 -15.82
C ILE A 162 -0.63 4.19 -15.87
N ASP A 163 -1.37 4.50 -16.93
CA ASP A 163 -1.91 5.84 -17.12
C ASP A 163 -3.31 5.95 -16.52
N ALA A 164 -4.17 4.96 -16.76
CA ALA A 164 -5.53 4.96 -16.24
C ALA A 164 -6.04 3.57 -15.89
N PHE A 165 -7.09 3.58 -15.06
CA PHE A 165 -7.86 2.41 -14.68
C PHE A 165 -9.35 2.72 -14.82
N ILE A 166 -10.14 1.75 -15.28
CA ILE A 166 -11.60 1.83 -15.27
C ILE A 166 -12.18 0.51 -14.79
N HIS A 167 -13.15 0.59 -13.88
CA HIS A 167 -14.04 -0.51 -13.55
C HIS A 167 -15.45 -0.23 -14.08
N ILE A 168 -15.81 -0.90 -15.19
CA ILE A 168 -17.14 -0.82 -15.78
C ILE A 168 -18.02 -1.86 -15.10
N TRP A 169 -18.84 -1.39 -14.16
CA TRP A 169 -19.77 -2.25 -13.44
C TRP A 169 -21.23 -1.85 -13.67
N THR A 170 -21.90 -2.65 -14.48
CA THR A 170 -23.34 -2.61 -14.74
C THR A 170 -23.99 -3.93 -14.27
N TRP A 171 -25.29 -4.08 -14.50
CA TRP A 171 -26.00 -5.32 -14.17
C TRP A 171 -25.60 -6.49 -15.08
N ASP A 172 -25.10 -6.21 -16.29
CA ASP A 172 -24.68 -7.17 -17.31
C ASP A 172 -23.16 -7.21 -17.56
N LYS A 173 -22.40 -6.23 -17.07
CA LYS A 173 -20.95 -6.11 -17.32
C LYS A 173 -20.18 -5.87 -16.02
N ASP A 174 -19.05 -6.55 -15.93
CA ASP A 174 -18.05 -6.37 -14.89
C ASP A 174 -16.68 -6.42 -15.56
N TYR A 175 -16.27 -5.30 -16.15
CA TYR A 175 -15.02 -5.19 -16.90
C TYR A 175 -14.04 -4.30 -16.16
N THR A 176 -12.85 -4.84 -15.93
CA THR A 176 -11.71 -4.08 -15.42
C THR A 176 -10.76 -3.79 -16.57
N LEU A 177 -10.43 -2.52 -16.78
CA LEU A 177 -9.57 -2.06 -17.87
C LEU A 177 -8.39 -1.24 -17.34
N PHE A 178 -7.19 -1.57 -17.82
CA PHE A 178 -5.97 -0.79 -17.60
C PHE A 178 -5.53 -0.13 -18.89
N PHE A 179 -5.01 1.09 -18.80
CA PHE A 179 -4.58 1.88 -19.95
C PHE A 179 -3.11 2.25 -19.83
N LYS A 180 -2.41 2.17 -20.95
CA LYS A 180 -1.03 2.66 -21.08
C LYS A 180 -0.75 3.06 -22.52
N GLY A 181 -0.24 4.28 -22.70
CA GLY A 181 0.02 4.86 -24.01
C GLY A 181 -1.27 4.89 -24.84
N THR A 182 -1.22 4.29 -26.02
CA THR A 182 -2.36 4.21 -26.94
C THR A 182 -3.09 2.87 -26.86
N GLN A 183 -2.82 2.07 -25.82
CA GLN A 183 -3.34 0.72 -25.66
C GLN A 183 -4.08 0.54 -24.33
N TYR A 184 -4.96 -0.45 -24.30
CA TYR A 184 -5.63 -0.89 -23.08
C TYR A 184 -5.69 -2.41 -22.97
N TRP A 185 -5.77 -2.89 -21.74
CA TRP A 185 -5.85 -4.30 -21.36
C TRP A 185 -7.14 -4.53 -20.60
N ARG A 186 -7.83 -5.63 -20.90
CA ARG A 186 -8.88 -6.15 -20.03
C ARG A 186 -8.27 -7.09 -19.01
N TYR A 187 -8.66 -6.93 -17.75
CA TYR A 187 -8.10 -7.67 -16.63
C TYR A 187 -9.08 -8.69 -16.09
N ASP A 188 -8.60 -9.90 -15.86
CA ASP A 188 -9.30 -10.95 -15.14
C ASP A 188 -8.95 -10.85 -13.66
N SER A 189 -9.88 -10.30 -12.87
CA SER A 189 -9.74 -10.17 -11.42
C SER A 189 -9.72 -11.52 -10.70
N VAL A 190 -10.28 -12.58 -11.29
CA VAL A 190 -10.36 -13.91 -10.67
C VAL A 190 -9.03 -14.64 -10.80
N ASN A 191 -8.40 -14.53 -11.97
CA ASN A 191 -7.14 -15.21 -12.27
C ASN A 191 -5.90 -14.32 -12.05
N ASP A 192 -6.09 -13.08 -11.59
CA ASP A 192 -5.04 -12.08 -11.42
C ASP A 192 -4.16 -11.95 -12.69
N MET A 193 -4.81 -11.82 -13.85
CA MET A 193 -4.10 -11.77 -15.13
C MET A 193 -4.87 -10.99 -16.21
N ALA A 194 -4.15 -10.23 -17.03
CA ALA A 194 -4.71 -9.63 -18.23
C ALA A 194 -5.10 -10.71 -19.24
N TYR A 195 -6.26 -10.54 -19.87
CA TYR A 195 -6.70 -11.42 -20.94
C TYR A 195 -5.71 -11.33 -22.12
N VAL A 196 -5.30 -12.46 -22.68
CA VAL A 196 -4.70 -12.49 -24.03
C VAL A 196 -5.81 -12.43 -25.08
N GLU A 197 -6.90 -13.17 -24.84
CA GLU A 197 -8.16 -13.14 -25.58
C GLU A 197 -9.30 -13.30 -24.57
N ASP A 198 -10.34 -12.47 -24.65
CA ASP A 198 -11.49 -12.55 -23.74
C ASP A 198 -12.56 -13.54 -24.24
N PRO A 199 -13.58 -13.88 -23.43
CA PRO A 199 -14.63 -14.84 -23.83
C PRO A 199 -15.48 -14.39 -25.03
N GLN A 200 -15.33 -13.14 -25.48
CA GLN A 200 -15.99 -12.60 -26.68
C GLN A 200 -15.07 -12.67 -27.92
N GLY A 201 -13.85 -13.20 -27.78
CA GLY A 201 -12.87 -13.36 -28.87
C GLY A 201 -12.02 -12.12 -29.13
N TYR A 202 -12.08 -11.09 -28.27
CA TYR A 202 -11.24 -9.91 -28.42
C TYR A 202 -9.86 -10.14 -27.81
N ARG A 203 -8.80 -9.87 -28.57
CA ARG A 203 -7.41 -9.99 -28.12
C ARG A 203 -6.89 -8.72 -27.49
N TYR A 204 -6.02 -8.82 -26.47
CA TYR A 204 -5.39 -7.66 -25.82
C TYR A 204 -3.86 -7.75 -25.83
N PRO A 205 -3.14 -6.60 -25.72
CA PRO A 205 -3.66 -5.23 -25.66
C PRO A 205 -4.40 -4.81 -26.93
N ARG A 206 -5.42 -3.97 -26.75
CA ARG A 206 -6.16 -3.36 -27.87
C ARG A 206 -5.81 -1.89 -28.01
N PRO A 207 -5.79 -1.35 -29.24
CA PRO A 207 -5.73 0.09 -29.44
C PRO A 207 -6.94 0.78 -28.81
N ILE A 208 -6.71 1.87 -28.07
CA ILE A 208 -7.79 2.67 -27.46
C ILE A 208 -8.80 3.11 -28.53
N THR A 209 -8.33 3.49 -29.72
CA THR A 209 -9.17 3.93 -30.84
C THR A 209 -10.17 2.88 -31.33
N GLU A 210 -9.88 1.59 -31.15
CA GLU A 210 -10.81 0.52 -31.52
C GLU A 210 -11.88 0.26 -30.46
N GLY A 211 -11.50 0.34 -29.18
CA GLY A 211 -12.42 0.13 -28.06
C GLY A 211 -13.26 1.36 -27.72
N PHE A 212 -12.69 2.55 -27.96
CA PHE A 212 -13.24 3.85 -27.60
C PHE A 212 -13.05 4.83 -28.77
N PRO A 213 -13.87 4.70 -29.85
CA PRO A 213 -13.81 5.61 -30.98
C PRO A 213 -13.95 7.07 -30.53
N GLY A 214 -13.08 7.95 -31.03
CA GLY A 214 -13.02 9.36 -30.61
C GLY A 214 -11.87 9.69 -29.64
N VAL A 215 -11.22 8.68 -29.05
CA VAL A 215 -10.03 8.86 -28.22
C VAL A 215 -8.78 8.51 -29.04
N PHE A 216 -8.18 9.54 -29.65
CA PHE A 216 -7.11 9.37 -30.65
C PHE A 216 -5.68 9.52 -30.09
N SER A 217 -5.54 9.75 -28.80
CA SER A 217 -4.24 9.99 -28.16
C SER A 217 -4.07 9.19 -26.89
N THR A 218 -2.89 9.30 -26.29
CA THR A 218 -2.68 8.91 -24.90
C THR A 218 -3.63 9.68 -23.99
N ILE A 219 -3.87 9.11 -22.81
CA ILE A 219 -4.73 9.66 -21.77
C ILE A 219 -3.93 9.73 -20.47
N ASP A 220 -4.30 10.63 -19.57
CA ASP A 220 -3.67 10.75 -18.25
C ASP A 220 -4.50 10.12 -17.16
N THR A 221 -5.81 10.01 -17.36
CA THR A 221 -6.73 9.28 -16.50
C THR A 221 -8.06 9.06 -17.22
N ALA A 222 -8.88 8.16 -16.67
CA ALA A 222 -10.23 7.92 -17.14
C ALA A 222 -11.16 7.63 -15.96
N TYR A 223 -12.43 7.94 -16.14
CA TYR A 223 -13.46 7.77 -15.12
C TYR A 223 -14.74 7.23 -15.74
N TYR A 224 -15.30 6.18 -15.14
CA TYR A 224 -16.62 5.67 -15.51
C TYR A 224 -17.67 6.16 -14.52
N ASP A 225 -18.64 6.93 -15.02
CA ASP A 225 -19.77 7.40 -14.22
C ASP A 225 -20.93 6.42 -14.33
N ARG A 226 -21.20 5.71 -13.23
CA ARG A 226 -22.27 4.72 -13.15
C ARG A 226 -23.67 5.31 -13.31
N ARG A 227 -23.85 6.63 -13.13
CA ARG A 227 -25.19 7.27 -13.17
C ARG A 227 -25.70 7.46 -14.59
N ASN A 228 -24.79 7.73 -15.53
CA ASN A 228 -25.11 7.97 -16.94
C ASN A 228 -24.47 6.93 -17.87
N HIS A 229 -23.72 5.97 -17.32
CA HIS A 229 -23.01 4.92 -18.07
C HIS A 229 -21.97 5.46 -19.07
N ASN A 230 -21.47 6.67 -18.84
CA ASN A 230 -20.45 7.28 -19.69
C ASN A 230 -19.04 7.06 -19.13
N ILE A 231 -18.08 6.98 -20.05
CA ILE A 231 -16.67 7.00 -19.74
C ILE A 231 -16.10 8.36 -20.15
N TYR A 232 -15.41 9.00 -19.23
CA TYR A 232 -14.72 10.27 -19.42
C TYR A 232 -13.23 10.02 -19.50
N PHE A 233 -12.59 10.49 -20.56
CA PHE A 233 -11.15 10.42 -20.74
C PHE A 233 -10.56 11.80 -20.57
N PHE A 234 -9.46 11.89 -19.82
CA PHE A 234 -8.81 13.14 -19.49
C PHE A 234 -7.38 13.14 -20.01
N ARG A 235 -6.95 14.30 -20.49
CA ARG A 235 -5.60 14.56 -20.93
C ARG A 235 -5.29 16.04 -20.68
N GLU A 236 -4.19 16.32 -20.00
CA GLU A 236 -3.63 17.64 -19.86
C GLU A 236 -3.13 18.12 -21.24
N SER A 237 -3.43 19.38 -21.56
CA SER A 237 -3.10 20.01 -22.85
C SER A 237 -1.62 20.38 -22.95
#